data_AF-A0A536GPD5-F1
#
_entry.id   AF-A0A536GPD5-F1
#
_cell.length_a   1.000
_cell.length_b   1.000
_cell.length_c   1.000
_cell.angle_alpha   90.00
_cell.angle_beta   90.00
_cell.angle_gamma   90.00
#
_symmetry.space_group_name_H-M   'P 1'
#
loop_
_entity.id
_entity.type
_entity.pdbx_description
1 polymer ?
#
loop_
_entity_poly.entity_id
_entity_poly.type
_entity_poly.pdbx_seq_one_letter_code
_entity_poly.pdbx_strand_id
1 'polypeptide(L)'
;MVFTHIPSNVLLILVPLSPSLPWAIGLLLARFSLSQMDVPARQAYVVSIVPPAERAGAVAFTGLVRGLGQAFGPLLSGAAIQSAALGLPFFLAGGLKLVYDLSLYAAFRSRRAEHETLR
;
A
#
# COMPACT_ATOMS: atom_id res chain seq x y z
N MET A 1 8.23 -5.46 2.45
CA MET A 1 7.23 -4.53 1.89
C MET A 1 6.88 -4.93 0.46
N VAL A 2 7.76 -4.74 -0.52
CA VAL A 2 7.50 -5.07 -1.94
C VAL A 2 7.04 -6.53 -2.16
N PHE A 3 7.71 -7.49 -1.51
CA PHE A 3 7.41 -8.92 -1.64
C PHE A 3 5.98 -9.32 -1.22
N THR A 4 5.40 -8.63 -0.24
CA THR A 4 4.03 -8.89 0.22
C THR A 4 3.02 -8.01 -0.50
N HIS A 5 3.43 -6.83 -0.96
CA HIS A 5 2.55 -5.89 -1.66
C HIS A 5 2.25 -6.31 -3.09
N ILE A 6 3.25 -6.80 -3.84
CA ILE A 6 3.03 -7.23 -5.23
C ILE A 6 1.92 -8.28 -5.31
N PRO A 7 1.99 -9.44 -4.61
CA PRO A 7 0.92 -10.43 -4.66
C PRO A 7 -0.41 -9.86 -4.13
N SER A 8 -0.40 -9.05 -3.06
CA SER A 8 -1.60 -8.41 -2.53
C SER A 8 -2.31 -7.51 -3.56
N ASN A 9 -1.57 -6.73 -4.35
CA ASN A 9 -2.14 -5.83 -5.35
C ASN A 9 -2.50 -6.53 -6.66
N VAL A 10 -1.82 -7.62 -7.02
CA VAL A 10 -2.26 -8.51 -8.09
C VAL A 10 -3.62 -9.12 -7.74
N LEU A 11 -3.78 -9.63 -6.51
CA LEU A 11 -5.07 -10.15 -6.03
C LEU A 11 -6.18 -9.09 -6.10
N LEU A 12 -5.87 -7.82 -5.79
CA LEU A 12 -6.83 -6.72 -5.92
C LEU A 12 -7.26 -6.48 -7.37
N ILE A 13 -6.31 -6.48 -8.31
CA ILE A 13 -6.56 -6.30 -9.75
C ILE A 13 -7.43 -7.43 -10.31
N LEU A 14 -7.32 -8.65 -9.78
CA LEU A 14 -8.09 -9.80 -10.23
C LEU A 14 -9.57 -9.76 -9.75
N VAL A 15 -9.92 -8.98 -8.72
CA VAL A 15 -11.30 -8.91 -8.19
C VAL A 15 -12.35 -8.60 -9.25
N PRO A 16 -12.23 -7.53 -10.07
CA PRO A 16 -13.21 -7.24 -11.12
C PRO A 16 -13.22 -8.26 -12.27
N LEU A 17 -12.22 -9.14 -12.34
CA LEU A 17 -12.12 -10.22 -13.33
C LEU A 17 -12.66 -11.55 -12.80
N SER A 18 -13.12 -11.58 -11.55
CA SER A 18 -13.63 -12.80 -10.91
C SER A 18 -14.91 -13.29 -11.60
N PRO A 19 -15.07 -14.61 -11.82
CA PRO A 19 -16.21 -15.16 -12.53
C PRO A 19 -17.48 -15.26 -11.67
N SER A 20 -17.36 -15.12 -10.34
CA SER A 20 -18.49 -15.13 -9.41
C SER A 20 -18.13 -14.48 -8.07
N LEU A 21 -19.17 -14.17 -7.27
CA LEU A 21 -19.02 -13.54 -5.97
C LEU A 21 -18.10 -14.33 -5.00
N PRO A 22 -18.21 -15.67 -4.85
CA PRO A 22 -17.29 -16.44 -4.02
C PRO A 22 -15.81 -16.27 -4.41
N TRP A 23 -15.51 -16.17 -5.70
CA TRP A 23 -14.14 -15.91 -6.18
C TRP A 23 -13.65 -14.52 -5.79
N ALA A 24 -14.49 -13.48 -5.95
CA ALA A 24 -14.17 -12.12 -5.51
C ALA A 24 -13.84 -12.07 -4.00
N ILE A 25 -14.65 -12.74 -3.18
CA ILE A 25 -14.45 -12.82 -1.73
C ILE A 25 -13.14 -13.54 -1.41
N GLY A 26 -12.88 -14.69 -2.05
CA GLY A 26 -11.63 -15.45 -1.87
C GLY A 26 -10.39 -14.61 -2.19
N LEU A 27 -10.41 -13.87 -3.31
CA LEU A 27 -9.33 -12.96 -3.71
C LEU A 27 -9.13 -11.84 -2.66
N LEU A 28 -10.20 -11.25 -2.16
CA LEU A 28 -10.13 -10.20 -1.13
C LEU A 28 -9.60 -10.72 0.20
N LEU A 29 -10.01 -11.91 0.64
CA LEU A 29 -9.50 -12.54 1.85
C LEU A 29 -8.01 -12.85 1.74
N ALA A 30 -7.59 -13.47 0.64
CA ALA A 30 -6.17 -13.73 0.36
C ALA A 30 -5.36 -12.43 0.33
N ARG A 31 -5.90 -11.37 -0.29
CA ARG A 31 -5.29 -10.04 -0.30
C ARG A 31 -5.09 -9.51 1.12
N PHE A 32 -6.11 -9.61 1.98
CA PHE A 32 -6.06 -9.04 3.32
C PHE A 32 -5.01 -9.70 4.20
N SER A 33 -4.79 -11.01 4.06
CA SER A 33 -3.73 -11.76 4.74
C SER A 33 -2.32 -11.21 4.45
N LEU A 34 -2.13 -10.51 3.34
CA LEU A 34 -0.83 -9.97 2.91
C LEU A 34 -0.73 -8.44 3.05
N SER A 35 -1.86 -7.74 3.04
CA SER A 35 -1.92 -6.29 2.79
C SER A 35 -1.41 -5.39 3.92
N GLN A 36 -1.25 -5.91 5.14
CA GLN A 36 -0.92 -5.11 6.34
C GLN A 36 0.44 -5.44 6.96
N MET A 37 1.20 -6.37 6.36
CA MET A 37 2.46 -6.87 6.96
C MET A 37 3.53 -5.79 7.12
N ASP A 38 3.43 -4.69 6.39
CA ASP A 38 4.40 -3.60 6.37
C ASP A 38 4.04 -2.43 7.29
N VAL A 39 2.79 -2.34 7.76
CA VAL A 39 2.34 -1.20 8.58
C VAL A 39 3.11 -1.12 9.91
N PRO A 40 3.20 -2.18 10.73
CA PRO A 40 3.94 -2.12 11.99
C PRO A 40 5.44 -1.89 11.78
N ALA A 41 6.02 -2.54 10.77
CA ALA A 41 7.44 -2.41 10.45
C ALA A 41 7.80 -0.97 10.01
N ARG A 42 6.94 -0.34 9.20
CA ARG A 42 7.14 1.05 8.76
C ARG A 42 7.04 2.03 9.94
N GLN A 43 6.06 1.82 10.82
CA GLN A 43 5.89 2.65 12.01
C GLN A 43 7.11 2.55 12.94
N ALA A 44 7.61 1.33 13.18
CA ALA A 44 8.83 1.12 13.94
C ALA A 44 10.04 1.80 13.30
N TYR A 45 10.20 1.67 11.98
CA TYR A 45 11.31 2.28 11.24
C TYR A 45 11.31 3.81 11.30
N VAL A 46 10.16 4.46 11.09
CA VAL A 46 10.05 5.93 11.17
C VAL A 46 10.49 6.45 12.55
N VAL A 47 10.12 5.75 13.62
CA VAL A 47 10.47 6.14 14.99
C VAL A 47 11.94 5.85 15.32
N SER A 48 12.57 4.86 14.67
CA SER A 48 13.98 4.53 14.90
C SER A 48 14.96 5.48 14.25
N ILE A 49 14.56 6.17 13.18
CA ILE A 49 15.44 7.08 12.41
C ILE A 49 15.33 8.55 12.81
N VAL A 50 14.52 8.89 13.82
CA VAL A 50 14.34 10.27 14.31
C VAL A 50 14.69 10.39 15.81
N PRO A 51 15.18 11.56 16.28
CA PRO A 51 15.46 11.80 17.68
C PRO A 51 14.21 11.61 18.57
N PRO A 52 14.35 11.19 19.85
CA PRO A 52 13.22 10.95 20.74
C PRO A 52 12.21 12.10 20.84
N ALA A 53 12.70 13.34 20.87
CA ALA A 53 11.86 14.54 20.93
C ALA A 53 10.99 14.77 19.68
N GLU A 54 11.37 14.22 18.53
CA GLU A 54 10.70 14.44 17.24
C GLU A 54 9.74 13.32 16.86
N ARG A 55 9.77 12.18 17.55
CA ARG A 55 8.97 10.98 17.23
C ARG A 55 7.48 11.26 17.11
N ALA A 56 6.92 12.04 18.04
CA ALA A 56 5.51 12.41 18.00
C ALA A 56 5.17 13.21 16.74
N GLY A 57 6.03 14.16 16.37
CA GLY A 57 5.90 14.95 15.13
C GLY A 57 6.01 14.08 13.87
N ALA A 58 6.98 13.15 13.83
CA ALA A 58 7.16 12.24 12.69
C ALA A 58 5.95 11.31 12.49
N VAL A 59 5.41 10.74 13.58
CA VAL A 59 4.19 9.91 13.54
C VAL A 59 2.98 10.75 13.11
N ALA A 60 2.82 11.97 13.64
CA ALA A 60 1.73 12.86 13.27
C ALA A 60 1.80 13.25 11.79
N PHE A 61 2.97 13.65 11.30
CA PHE A 61 3.19 14.05 9.92
C PHE A 61 2.93 12.90 8.93
N THR A 62 3.48 11.71 9.20
CA THR A 62 3.21 10.53 8.35
C THR A 62 1.74 10.14 8.38
N GLY A 63 1.07 10.29 9.52
CA GLY A 63 -0.38 10.09 9.65
C GLY A 63 -1.19 11.09 8.81
N LEU A 64 -0.80 12.37 8.83
CA LEU A 64 -1.44 13.44 8.05
C LEU A 64 -1.32 13.18 6.55
N VAL A 65 -0.11 12.89 6.06
CA VAL A 65 0.11 12.56 4.64
C VAL A 65 -0.73 11.36 4.21
N ARG A 66 -0.80 10.31 5.04
CA ARG A 66 -1.64 9.14 4.79
C ARG A 66 -3.13 9.51 4.74
N GLY A 67 -3.61 10.30 5.69
CA GLY A 67 -5.01 10.74 5.75
C GLY A 67 -5.41 11.56 4.52
N LEU A 68 -4.56 12.49 4.09
CA LEU A 68 -4.77 13.25 2.86
C LEU A 68 -4.85 12.34 1.64
N GLY A 69 -3.95 11.36 1.52
CA GLY A 69 -4.00 10.37 0.45
C GLY A 69 -5.30 9.55 0.45
N GLN A 70 -5.79 9.18 1.63
CA GLN A 70 -7.03 8.41 1.78
C GLN A 70 -8.28 9.22 1.43
N ALA A 71 -8.27 10.55 1.61
CA ALA A 71 -9.41 11.42 1.32
C ALA A 71 -9.83 11.40 -0.15
N PHE A 72 -8.90 11.15 -1.08
CA PHE A 72 -9.20 11.09 -2.51
C PHE A 72 -9.82 9.77 -2.95
N GLY A 73 -9.61 8.69 -2.20
CA GLY A 73 -10.07 7.34 -2.56
C GLY A 73 -11.59 7.25 -2.79
N PRO A 74 -12.43 7.71 -1.83
CA PRO A 74 -13.88 7.71 -1.97
C PRO A 74 -14.38 8.56 -3.14
N LEU A 75 -13.76 9.73 -3.40
CA LEU A 75 -14.16 10.61 -4.49
C LEU A 75 -13.95 9.95 -5.86
N LEU A 76 -12.75 9.39 -6.09
CA LEU A 76 -12.41 8.71 -7.34
C LEU A 76 -13.26 7.45 -7.54
N SER A 77 -13.46 6.67 -6.46
CA SER A 77 -14.24 5.44 -6.52
C SER A 77 -15.73 5.74 -6.75
N GLY A 78 -16.28 6.76 -6.10
CA GLY A 78 -17.66 7.19 -6.27
C GLY A 78 -17.93 7.71 -7.69
N ALA A 79 -17.00 8.46 -8.29
CA ALA A 79 -17.10 8.90 -9.67
C ALA A 79 -17.09 7.70 -10.65
N ALA A 80 -16.22 6.72 -10.43
CA ALA A 80 -16.15 5.51 -11.25
C ALA A 80 -17.42 4.64 -11.15
N ILE A 81 -18.00 4.52 -9.94
CA ILE A 81 -19.24 3.77 -9.75
C ILE A 81 -20.41 4.46 -10.48
N GLN A 82 -20.51 5.79 -10.38
CA GLN A 82 -21.54 6.57 -11.07
C GLN A 82 -21.46 6.45 -12.59
N SER A 83 -20.26 6.25 -13.16
CA SER A 83 -20.06 6.02 -14.60
C SER A 83 -20.12 4.54 -15.02
N ALA A 84 -20.62 3.65 -14.15
CA ALA A 84 -20.66 2.20 -14.35
C ALA A 84 -19.28 1.53 -14.57
N ALA A 85 -18.19 2.22 -14.25
CA ALA A 85 -16.83 1.71 -14.33
C ALA A 85 -16.41 0.98 -13.04
N LEU A 86 -17.15 -0.05 -12.64
CA LEU A 86 -17.00 -0.71 -11.33
C LEU A 86 -15.62 -1.33 -11.08
N GLY A 87 -14.92 -1.77 -12.13
CA GLY A 87 -13.57 -2.32 -12.02
C GLY A 87 -12.46 -1.27 -11.93
N LEU A 88 -12.73 -0.02 -12.33
CA LEU A 88 -11.74 1.04 -12.43
C LEU A 88 -11.04 1.33 -11.09
N PRO A 89 -11.73 1.40 -9.93
CA PRO A 89 -11.07 1.63 -8.65
C PRO A 89 -10.05 0.53 -8.29
N PHE A 90 -10.35 -0.73 -8.63
CA PHE A 90 -9.47 -1.87 -8.37
C PHE A 90 -8.20 -1.82 -9.21
N PHE A 91 -8.35 -1.55 -10.52
CA PHE A 91 -7.21 -1.41 -11.42
C PHE A 91 -6.33 -0.21 -11.08
N LEU A 92 -6.94 0.96 -10.79
CA LEU A 92 -6.19 2.15 -10.40
C LEU A 92 -5.46 1.96 -9.08
N ALA A 93 -6.13 1.44 -8.05
CA ALA A 93 -5.52 1.23 -6.75
C ALA A 93 -4.37 0.21 -6.81
N GLY A 94 -4.60 -0.95 -7.43
CA GLY A 94 -3.58 -1.99 -7.55
C GLY A 94 -2.42 -1.55 -8.44
N GLY A 95 -2.71 -0.93 -9.59
CA GLY A 95 -1.70 -0.46 -10.53
C GLY A 95 -0.82 0.63 -9.94
N LEU A 96 -1.41 1.66 -9.33
CA LEU A 96 -0.67 2.74 -8.68
C LEU A 96 0.26 2.19 -7.57
N LYS A 97 -0.24 1.23 -6.78
CA LYS A 97 0.55 0.63 -5.71
C LYS A 97 1.71 -0.22 -6.24
N LEU A 98 1.50 -0.98 -7.32
CA LEU A 98 2.57 -1.73 -7.98
C LEU A 98 3.64 -0.80 -8.56
N VAL A 99 3.25 0.28 -9.24
CA VAL A 99 4.20 1.29 -9.76
C VAL A 99 5.02 1.88 -8.62
N TYR A 100 4.38 2.23 -7.50
CA TYR A 100 5.08 2.72 -6.31
C TYR A 100 6.09 1.69 -5.76
N ASP A 101 5.66 0.44 -5.58
CA ASP A 101 6.51 -0.61 -5.00
C ASP A 101 7.71 -0.93 -5.90
N LEU A 102 7.51 -0.97 -7.22
CA LEU A 102 8.58 -1.17 -8.21
C LEU A 102 9.54 0.03 -8.26
N SER A 103 9.01 1.25 -8.20
CA SER A 103 9.83 2.47 -8.18
C SER A 103 10.71 2.52 -6.93
N LEU A 104 10.13 2.19 -5.77
CA LEU A 104 10.87 2.14 -4.51
C LEU A 104 11.91 1.02 -4.52
N TYR A 105 11.55 -0.17 -5.02
CA TYR A 105 12.51 -1.26 -5.19
C TYR A 105 13.67 -0.86 -6.09
N ALA A 106 13.40 -0.29 -7.27
CA ALA A 106 14.43 0.15 -8.20
C ALA A 106 15.36 1.22 -7.59
N ALA A 107 14.80 2.17 -6.84
CA ALA A 107 15.55 3.25 -6.21
C ALA A 107 16.46 2.78 -5.05
N PHE A 108 16.04 1.75 -4.30
CA PHE A 108 16.71 1.33 -3.07
C PHE A 108 17.44 -0.02 -3.16
N ARG A 109 17.22 -0.84 -4.20
CA ARG A 109 17.84 -2.18 -4.32
C ARG A 109 19.37 -2.18 -4.27
N SER A 110 20.01 -1.08 -4.61
CA SER A 110 21.48 -0.93 -4.63
C SER A 110 22.03 -0.09 -3.47
N ARG A 111 21.18 0.36 -2.53
CA ARG A 111 21.60 1.14 -1.36
C ARG A 111 21.57 0.25 -0.12
N ARG A 112 22.72 0.10 0.56
CA ARG A 112 22.77 -0.50 1.89
C ARG A 112 22.17 0.47 2.90
N ALA A 113 21.40 -0.04 3.87
CA ALA A 113 20.94 0.79 4.97
C ALA A 113 22.13 1.10 5.88
N GLU A 114 22.31 2.36 6.28
CA GLU A 114 23.42 2.78 7.16
C GLU A 114 23.39 2.07 8.53
N HIS A 115 22.26 1.49 8.92
CA HIS A 115 22.10 0.74 10.16
C HIS A 115 22.58 -0.73 10.05
N GLU A 116 22.93 -1.19 8.85
CA GLU A 116 23.47 -2.54 8.58
C GLU A 116 25.01 -2.59 8.68
N THR A 117 25.70 -1.47 8.94
CA THR A 117 27.18 -1.42 9.00
C THR A 117 27.79 -1.81 10.36
N LEU A 118 27.07 -2.59 11.17
CA LEU A 118 27.62 -3.15 12.41
C LEU A 118 27.59 -4.69 12.37
N ARG A 119 28.38 -5.29 11.47
CA ARG A 119 29.02 -6.60 11.65
C ARG A 119 30.28 -6.70 10.80
#